data_AF-A0A396RLS9-F1
#
_entry.id   AF-A0A396RLS9-F1
#
_cell.length_a   1.000
_cell.length_b   1.000
_cell.length_c   1.000
_cell.angle_alpha   90.00
_cell.angle_beta   90.00
_cell.angle_gamma   90.00
#
_symmetry.space_group_name_H-M   'P 1'
#
loop_
_entity.id
_entity.type
_entity.pdbx_description
1 polymer ?
#
loop_
_entity_poly.entity_id
_entity_poly.type
_entity_poly.pdbx_seq_one_letter_code
_entity_poly.pdbx_strand_id
1 'polypeptide(L)'
;MTLRRSSGQAGKAQFNPAQQRRRGMLAKIHIAQKQLGLTEDDYRAVLIRVTGLDSAGAMSDAELERVVAELTRLGFRAKADGKAKPAMHPVALKARAMWISLHQLGVVENPSEQALEAFAARQLGVVKWHWANQAWGYKLIEALKAMAQRAGWDQHLEGVAPAAKARILKRRLAERLFAMLKHEGLIPHHWDILLAAERLAGVEIGGGWWQASAEDADRVVQAFAQARRAPMKPVSALELVR
;
A
#
# COMPACT_ATOMS: atom_id res chain seq x y z
N MET A 1 -30.32 -26.41 26.69
CA MET A 1 -29.70 -25.08 26.48
C MET A 1 -28.21 -25.27 26.27
N THR A 2 -27.78 -25.47 25.01
CA THR A 2 -26.35 -25.46 24.64
C THR A 2 -26.22 -25.19 23.14
N LEU A 3 -26.15 -23.91 22.76
CA LEU A 3 -25.85 -23.48 21.39
C LEU A 3 -24.35 -23.64 21.12
N ARG A 4 -24.00 -24.66 20.35
CA ARG A 4 -22.66 -24.88 19.80
C ARG A 4 -22.42 -23.83 18.70
N ARG A 5 -21.74 -22.72 19.03
CA ARG A 5 -21.29 -21.75 18.02
C ARG A 5 -20.14 -22.36 17.22
N SER A 6 -20.42 -22.80 16.00
CA SER A 6 -19.38 -23.10 15.01
C SER A 6 -18.68 -21.80 14.61
N SER A 7 -17.47 -21.58 15.13
CA SER A 7 -16.53 -20.59 14.63
C SER A 7 -16.05 -21.00 13.24
N GLY A 8 -16.81 -20.60 12.21
CA GLY A 8 -16.35 -20.66 10.84
C GLY A 8 -15.15 -19.74 10.68
N GLN A 9 -13.94 -20.31 10.62
CA GLN A 9 -12.75 -19.61 10.15
C GLN A 9 -13.02 -19.15 8.71
N ALA A 10 -13.28 -17.86 8.54
CA ALA A 10 -13.33 -17.24 7.22
C ALA A 10 -11.92 -17.32 6.62
N GLY A 11 -11.79 -18.02 5.50
CA GLY A 11 -10.53 -18.20 4.78
C GLY A 11 -9.86 -16.86 4.48
N LYS A 12 -8.53 -16.83 4.57
CA LYS A 12 -7.71 -15.68 4.19
C LYS A 12 -8.16 -15.17 2.82
N ALA A 13 -8.45 -13.87 2.71
CA ALA A 13 -8.74 -13.25 1.42
C ALA A 13 -7.49 -13.36 0.53
N GLN A 14 -7.45 -14.36 -0.33
CA GLN A 14 -6.39 -14.55 -1.31
C GLN A 14 -6.56 -13.46 -2.37
N PHE A 15 -5.73 -12.42 -2.28
CA PHE A 15 -5.52 -11.49 -3.38
C PHE A 15 -4.73 -12.24 -4.44
N ASN A 16 -5.31 -12.43 -5.64
CA ASN A 16 -4.61 -12.99 -6.78
C ASN A 16 -4.25 -11.86 -7.76
N PRO A 17 -3.01 -11.33 -7.70
CA PRO A 17 -2.58 -10.22 -8.56
C PRO A 17 -2.70 -10.53 -10.05
N ALA A 18 -2.48 -11.79 -10.44
CA ALA A 18 -2.54 -12.21 -11.84
C ALA A 18 -3.97 -12.12 -12.37
N GLN A 19 -4.95 -12.61 -11.59
CA GLN A 19 -6.36 -12.56 -11.98
C GLN A 19 -6.87 -11.12 -12.10
N GLN A 20 -6.43 -10.21 -11.22
CA GLN A 20 -6.80 -8.80 -11.28
C GLN A 20 -6.17 -8.08 -12.47
N ARG A 21 -4.90 -8.37 -12.79
CA ARG A 21 -4.22 -7.84 -13.97
C ARG A 21 -4.93 -8.27 -15.25
N ARG A 22 -5.27 -9.56 -15.36
CA ARG A 22 -6.01 -10.11 -16.50
C ARG A 22 -7.37 -9.46 -16.70
N ARG A 23 -8.16 -9.30 -15.63
CA ARG A 23 -9.46 -8.58 -15.67
C ARG A 23 -9.28 -7.14 -16.16
N GLY A 24 -8.21 -6.47 -15.72
CA GLY A 24 -7.87 -5.13 -16.17
C GLY A 24 -7.55 -5.07 -17.68
N MET A 25 -6.80 -6.06 -18.20
CA MET A 25 -6.48 -6.15 -19.62
C MET A 25 -7.71 -6.37 -20.48
N LEU A 26 -8.60 -7.29 -20.09
CA LEU A 26 -9.87 -7.52 -20.80
C LEU A 26 -10.75 -6.26 -20.84
N ALA A 27 -10.88 -5.57 -19.70
CA ALA A 27 -11.62 -4.31 -19.65
C ALA A 27 -11.00 -3.25 -20.59
N LYS A 28 -9.67 -3.17 -20.64
CA LYS A 28 -8.95 -2.24 -21.52
C LYS A 28 -9.20 -2.51 -23.00
N ILE A 29 -9.20 -3.78 -23.41
CA ILE A 29 -9.48 -4.20 -24.78
C ILE A 29 -10.92 -3.81 -25.18
N HIS A 30 -11.91 -4.04 -24.32
CA HIS A 30 -13.29 -3.63 -24.62
C HIS A 30 -13.48 -2.10 -24.67
N ILE A 31 -12.73 -1.34 -23.86
CA ILE A 31 -12.70 0.12 -23.96
C ILE A 31 -12.08 0.55 -25.30
N ALA A 32 -10.98 -0.08 -25.70
CA ALA A 32 -10.31 0.21 -26.96
C ALA A 32 -11.21 -0.10 -28.17
N GLN A 33 -11.93 -1.22 -28.16
CA GLN A 33 -12.95 -1.56 -29.16
C GLN A 33 -13.94 -0.41 -29.35
N LYS A 34 -14.53 0.08 -28.24
CA LYS A 34 -15.50 1.19 -28.25
C LYS A 34 -14.87 2.51 -28.70
N GLN A 35 -13.66 2.82 -28.24
CA GLN A 35 -12.98 4.08 -28.56
C GLN A 35 -12.58 4.16 -30.04
N LEU A 36 -12.20 3.04 -30.64
CA LEU A 36 -11.84 2.94 -32.04
C LEU A 36 -13.07 2.80 -32.96
N GLY A 37 -14.27 2.64 -32.40
CA GLY A 37 -15.49 2.44 -33.18
C GLY A 37 -15.51 1.13 -33.96
N LEU A 38 -14.80 0.10 -33.48
CA LEU A 38 -14.77 -1.20 -34.15
C LEU A 38 -16.12 -1.89 -34.00
N THR A 39 -16.64 -2.42 -35.11
CA THR A 39 -17.77 -3.34 -35.08
C THR A 39 -17.36 -4.66 -34.42
N GLU A 40 -18.34 -5.50 -34.04
CA GLU A 40 -18.06 -6.83 -33.48
C GLU A 40 -17.21 -7.68 -34.45
N ASP A 41 -17.48 -7.61 -35.75
CA ASP A 41 -16.76 -8.36 -36.78
C ASP A 41 -15.34 -7.81 -36.98
N ASP A 42 -15.17 -6.49 -37.05
CA ASP A 42 -13.84 -5.86 -37.15
C ASP A 42 -12.98 -6.15 -35.92
N TYR A 43 -13.60 -6.12 -34.74
CA TYR A 43 -12.95 -6.46 -33.49
C TYR A 43 -12.44 -7.90 -33.50
N ARG A 44 -13.30 -8.86 -33.89
CA ARG A 44 -12.90 -10.27 -34.02
C ARG A 44 -11.80 -10.46 -35.06
N ALA A 45 -11.87 -9.78 -36.20
CA ALA A 45 -10.82 -9.81 -37.21
C ALA A 45 -9.47 -9.34 -36.67
N VAL A 46 -9.46 -8.29 -35.82
CA VAL A 46 -8.25 -7.84 -35.13
C VAL A 46 -7.73 -8.91 -34.16
N LEU A 47 -8.60 -9.52 -33.35
CA LEU A 47 -8.20 -10.57 -32.41
C LEU A 47 -7.57 -11.78 -33.12
N ILE A 48 -8.22 -12.26 -34.19
CA ILE A 48 -7.77 -13.41 -34.98
C ILE A 48 -6.43 -13.07 -35.68
N ARG A 49 -6.30 -11.88 -36.25
CA ARG A 49 -5.04 -11.47 -36.91
C ARG A 49 -3.86 -11.41 -35.95
N VAL A 50 -4.07 -10.97 -34.70
CA VAL A 50 -3.00 -10.79 -33.71
C VAL A 50 -2.66 -12.08 -32.97
N THR A 51 -3.66 -12.93 -32.72
CA THR A 51 -3.53 -14.07 -31.78
C THR A 51 -3.99 -15.40 -32.36
N GLY A 52 -4.72 -15.42 -33.48
CA GLY A 52 -5.38 -16.61 -34.01
C GLY A 52 -6.68 -16.99 -33.31
N LEU A 53 -7.06 -16.27 -32.24
CA LEU A 53 -8.26 -16.54 -31.45
C LEU A 53 -9.33 -15.48 -31.70
N ASP A 54 -10.60 -15.89 -31.66
CA ASP A 54 -11.76 -15.03 -31.85
C ASP A 54 -12.28 -14.41 -30.54
N SER A 55 -11.71 -14.80 -29.40
CA SER A 55 -12.15 -14.39 -28.07
C SER A 55 -10.99 -13.97 -27.18
N ALA A 56 -11.05 -12.74 -26.67
CA ALA A 56 -10.11 -12.24 -25.67
C ALA A 56 -10.13 -13.07 -24.36
N GLY A 57 -11.25 -13.72 -24.04
CA GLY A 57 -11.36 -14.56 -22.85
C GLY A 57 -10.48 -15.81 -22.90
N ALA A 58 -10.21 -16.32 -24.11
CA ALA A 58 -9.40 -17.52 -24.35
C ALA A 58 -7.89 -17.24 -24.42
N MET A 59 -7.49 -15.97 -24.51
CA MET A 59 -6.09 -15.55 -24.70
C MET A 59 -5.26 -15.66 -23.42
N SER A 60 -3.99 -16.00 -23.52
CA SER A 60 -2.99 -15.83 -22.45
C SER A 60 -2.72 -14.35 -22.14
N ASP A 61 -2.08 -14.07 -21.01
CA ASP A 61 -1.74 -12.69 -20.63
C ASP A 61 -0.80 -12.02 -21.65
N ALA A 62 0.14 -12.76 -22.23
CA ALA A 62 1.02 -12.27 -23.30
C ALA A 62 0.27 -11.97 -24.61
N GLU A 63 -0.78 -12.73 -24.92
CA GLU A 63 -1.66 -12.46 -26.06
C GLU A 63 -2.52 -11.21 -25.85
N LEU A 64 -3.06 -11.03 -24.64
CA LEU A 64 -3.78 -9.81 -24.27
C LEU A 64 -2.90 -8.57 -24.40
N GLU A 65 -1.62 -8.65 -24.01
CA GLU A 65 -0.65 -7.56 -24.18
C GLU A 65 -0.40 -7.25 -25.66
N ARG A 66 -0.24 -8.27 -26.51
CA ARG A 66 -0.10 -8.08 -27.97
C ARG A 66 -1.32 -7.41 -28.60
N VAL A 67 -2.53 -7.80 -28.18
CA VAL A 67 -3.77 -7.17 -28.65
C VAL A 67 -3.86 -5.71 -28.23
N VAL A 68 -3.52 -5.39 -26.97
CA VAL A 68 -3.49 -4.01 -26.49
C VAL A 68 -2.49 -3.17 -27.29
N ALA A 69 -1.29 -3.71 -27.58
CA ALA A 69 -0.29 -3.03 -28.39
C ALA A 69 -0.79 -2.74 -29.81
N GLU A 70 -1.47 -3.70 -30.45
CA GLU A 70 -2.04 -3.50 -31.77
C GLU A 70 -3.17 -2.48 -31.76
N LEU A 71 -4.06 -2.51 -30.77
CA LEU A 71 -5.11 -1.51 -30.64
C LEU A 71 -4.52 -0.11 -30.43
N THR A 72 -3.43 0.02 -29.67
CA THR A 72 -2.70 1.28 -29.53
C THR A 72 -2.09 1.74 -30.86
N ARG A 73 -1.53 0.83 -31.67
CA ARG A 73 -1.07 1.14 -33.03
C ARG A 73 -2.20 1.63 -33.93
N LEU A 74 -3.40 1.09 -33.76
CA LEU A 74 -4.63 1.51 -34.46
C LEU A 74 -5.22 2.83 -33.94
N GLY A 75 -4.59 3.47 -32.95
CA GLY A 75 -5.00 4.78 -32.44
C GLY A 75 -5.70 4.74 -31.07
N PHE A 76 -5.74 3.58 -30.40
CA PHE A 76 -6.23 3.52 -29.02
C PHE A 76 -5.31 4.31 -28.11
N ARG A 77 -5.80 5.47 -27.69
CA ARG A 77 -5.18 6.27 -26.63
C ARG A 77 -5.81 5.82 -25.33
N ALA A 78 -5.11 4.94 -24.60
CA ALA A 78 -5.47 4.65 -23.23
C ALA A 78 -5.59 5.99 -22.49
N LYS A 79 -6.78 6.31 -21.97
CA LYS A 79 -6.88 7.38 -20.98
C LYS A 79 -5.85 7.05 -19.92
N ALA A 80 -4.88 7.94 -19.69
CA ALA A 80 -4.06 7.89 -18.48
C ALA A 80 -5.06 7.68 -17.36
N ASP A 81 -4.92 6.57 -16.62
CA ASP A 81 -5.95 6.06 -15.71
C ASP A 81 -6.64 7.27 -15.08
N GLY A 82 -7.92 7.46 -15.43
CA GLY A 82 -8.77 8.42 -14.74
C GLY A 82 -8.99 7.90 -13.34
N LYS A 83 -7.90 7.80 -12.55
CA LYS A 83 -7.93 7.55 -11.13
C LYS A 83 -8.77 8.69 -10.62
N ALA A 84 -9.98 8.36 -10.18
CA ALA A 84 -10.78 9.29 -9.41
C ALA A 84 -9.83 9.94 -8.40
N LYS A 85 -9.76 11.28 -8.39
CA LYS A 85 -8.83 11.97 -7.50
C LYS A 85 -9.12 11.45 -6.08
N PRO A 86 -8.08 11.01 -5.33
CA PRO A 86 -8.29 10.51 -3.97
C PRO A 86 -9.03 11.56 -3.15
N ALA A 87 -9.93 11.13 -2.28
CA ALA A 87 -10.69 12.06 -1.46
C ALA A 87 -9.74 12.87 -0.56
N MET A 88 -9.84 14.20 -0.58
CA MET A 88 -8.90 15.11 0.09
C MET A 88 -9.38 15.63 1.45
N HIS A 89 -10.52 15.17 1.94
CA HIS A 89 -11.03 15.60 3.25
C HIS A 89 -10.17 15.01 4.39
N PRO A 90 -10.16 15.63 5.59
CA PRO A 90 -9.21 15.27 6.66
C PRO A 90 -9.23 13.80 7.10
N VAL A 91 -10.41 13.16 7.12
CA VAL A 91 -10.54 11.75 7.51
C VAL A 91 -9.88 10.83 6.48
N ALA A 92 -10.06 11.08 5.18
CA ALA A 92 -9.38 10.32 4.13
C ALA A 92 -7.87 10.49 4.16
N LEU A 93 -7.39 11.73 4.36
CA LEU A 93 -5.95 12.00 4.50
C LEU A 93 -5.35 11.23 5.68
N LYS A 94 -6.04 11.24 6.82
CA LYS A 94 -5.62 10.50 8.02
C LYS A 94 -5.61 9.00 7.80
N ALA A 95 -6.67 8.44 7.21
CA ALA A 95 -6.77 7.02 6.92
C ALA A 95 -5.64 6.56 5.98
N ARG A 96 -5.34 7.33 4.93
CA ARG A 96 -4.19 7.09 4.04
C ARG A 96 -2.86 7.12 4.77
N ALA A 97 -2.61 8.15 5.57
CA ALA A 97 -1.36 8.26 6.34
C ALA A 97 -1.17 7.06 7.28
N MET A 98 -2.24 6.62 7.95
CA MET A 98 -2.23 5.42 8.79
C MET A 98 -2.02 4.14 7.97
N TRP A 99 -2.66 4.00 6.81
CA TRP A 99 -2.49 2.85 5.92
C TRP A 99 -1.04 2.71 5.45
N ILE A 100 -0.40 3.82 5.06
CA ILE A 100 1.02 3.85 4.69
C ILE A 100 1.90 3.47 5.89
N SER A 101 1.61 4.00 7.07
CA SER A 101 2.36 3.68 8.30
C SER A 101 2.26 2.20 8.66
N LEU A 102 1.06 1.61 8.52
CA LEU A 102 0.83 0.17 8.71
C LEU A 102 1.58 -0.68 7.69
N HIS A 103 1.70 -0.20 6.44
CA HIS A 103 2.50 -0.87 5.41
C HIS A 103 3.99 -0.83 5.75
N GLN A 104 4.50 0.31 6.25
CA GLN A 104 5.88 0.44 6.71
C GLN A 104 6.19 -0.51 7.87
N LEU A 105 5.23 -0.69 8.79
CA LEU A 105 5.30 -1.69 9.87
C LEU A 105 5.15 -3.13 9.38
N GLY A 106 4.85 -3.37 8.10
CA GLY A 106 4.60 -4.70 7.54
C GLY A 106 3.29 -5.34 8.00
N VAL A 107 2.35 -4.55 8.52
CA VAL A 107 1.01 -5.04 8.96
C VAL A 107 0.09 -5.25 7.76
N VAL A 108 0.28 -4.46 6.70
CA VAL A 108 -0.42 -4.60 5.43
C VAL A 108 0.60 -4.72 4.31
N GLU A 109 0.26 -5.46 3.26
CA GLU A 109 1.19 -5.77 2.16
C GLU A 109 1.17 -4.71 1.03
N ASN A 110 0.03 -4.05 0.83
CA ASN A 110 -0.18 -3.15 -0.30
C ASN A 110 -0.56 -1.73 0.19
N PRO A 111 0.26 -0.70 -0.08
CA PRO A 111 0.01 0.67 0.39
C PRO A 111 -0.96 1.46 -0.51
N SER A 112 -1.42 0.88 -1.62
CA SER A 112 -2.24 1.60 -2.60
C SER A 112 -3.59 2.04 -2.04
N GLU A 113 -4.11 3.14 -2.59
CA GLU A 113 -5.45 3.64 -2.27
C GLU A 113 -6.52 2.57 -2.49
N GLN A 114 -6.40 1.81 -3.57
CA GLN A 114 -7.34 0.73 -3.90
C GLN A 114 -7.38 -0.36 -2.82
N ALA A 115 -6.24 -0.69 -2.21
CA ALA A 115 -6.17 -1.65 -1.12
C ALA A 115 -6.83 -1.10 0.16
N LEU A 116 -6.64 0.20 0.45
CA LEU A 116 -7.33 0.88 1.55
C LEU A 116 -8.85 0.89 1.33
N GLU A 117 -9.32 1.24 0.13
CA GLU A 117 -10.76 1.25 -0.20
C GLU A 117 -11.37 -0.15 -0.10
N ALA A 118 -10.67 -1.18 -0.59
CA ALA A 118 -11.10 -2.57 -0.46
C ALA A 118 -11.12 -3.05 1.00
N PHE A 119 -10.16 -2.59 1.83
CA PHE A 119 -10.20 -2.83 3.27
C PHE A 119 -11.39 -2.13 3.94
N ALA A 120 -11.63 -0.85 3.64
CA ALA A 120 -12.77 -0.10 4.16
C ALA A 120 -14.11 -0.73 3.77
N ALA A 121 -14.25 -1.13 2.51
CA ALA A 121 -15.42 -1.82 2.00
C ALA A 121 -15.73 -3.11 2.78
N ARG A 122 -14.72 -3.94 3.03
CA ARG A 122 -14.85 -5.17 3.84
C ARG A 122 -15.19 -4.87 5.31
N GLN A 123 -14.51 -3.90 5.92
CA GLN A 123 -14.71 -3.54 7.32
C GLN A 123 -16.12 -3.00 7.60
N LEU A 124 -16.75 -2.38 6.60
CA LEU A 124 -18.04 -1.70 6.70
C LEU A 124 -19.17 -2.46 5.99
N GLY A 125 -18.88 -3.61 5.39
CA GLY A 125 -19.86 -4.47 4.74
C GLY A 125 -20.47 -3.87 3.47
N VAL A 126 -19.75 -3.02 2.73
CA VAL A 126 -20.24 -2.45 1.46
C VAL A 126 -19.49 -2.97 0.25
N VAL A 127 -20.20 -3.02 -0.88
CA VAL A 127 -19.67 -3.45 -2.18
C VAL A 127 -18.61 -2.48 -2.69
N LYS A 128 -18.81 -1.18 -2.50
CA LYS A 128 -17.87 -0.13 -2.89
C LYS A 128 -17.84 0.96 -1.85
N TRP A 129 -16.65 1.24 -1.32
CA TRP A 129 -16.45 2.34 -0.40
C TRP A 129 -16.51 3.68 -1.15
N HIS A 130 -17.30 4.61 -0.63
CA HIS A 130 -17.31 6.00 -1.08
C HIS A 130 -17.10 6.92 0.11
N TRP A 131 -16.09 7.76 0.00
CA TRP A 131 -15.60 8.71 1.00
C TRP A 131 -16.61 9.75 1.51
N ALA A 132 -17.85 9.78 0.99
CA ALA A 132 -18.87 10.78 1.34
C ALA A 132 -19.49 10.59 2.74
N ASN A 133 -19.37 9.41 3.37
CA ASN A 133 -19.97 9.16 4.68
C ASN A 133 -18.96 9.30 5.83
N GLN A 134 -19.02 10.41 6.56
CA GLN A 134 -18.11 10.71 7.67
C GLN A 134 -18.21 9.71 8.84
N ALA A 135 -19.42 9.25 9.18
CA ALA A 135 -19.63 8.28 10.27
C ALA A 135 -18.90 6.96 10.02
N TRP A 136 -18.78 6.59 8.75
CA TRP A 136 -18.08 5.38 8.33
C TRP A 136 -16.57 5.58 8.31
N GLY A 137 -16.11 6.79 7.99
CA GLY A 137 -14.71 7.18 8.10
C GLY A 137 -14.17 7.05 9.54
N TYR A 138 -14.96 7.39 10.56
CA TYR A 138 -14.56 7.18 11.96
C TYR A 138 -14.36 5.70 12.31
N LYS A 139 -15.29 4.82 11.90
CA LYS A 139 -15.15 3.37 12.12
C LYS A 139 -13.90 2.81 11.45
N LEU A 140 -13.57 3.27 10.24
CA LEU A 140 -12.33 2.91 9.55
C LEU A 140 -11.10 3.34 10.36
N ILE A 141 -11.06 4.60 10.83
CA ILE A 141 -9.95 5.10 11.64
C ILE A 141 -9.75 4.27 12.91
N GLU A 142 -10.82 3.90 13.62
CA GLU A 142 -10.72 3.07 14.81
C GLU A 142 -10.19 1.66 14.50
N ALA A 143 -10.60 1.07 13.37
CA ALA A 143 -10.03 -0.21 12.92
C ALA A 143 -8.52 -0.10 12.63
N LEU A 144 -8.09 0.97 11.94
CA LEU A 144 -6.68 1.24 11.66
C LEU A 144 -5.88 1.49 12.95
N LYS A 145 -6.46 2.17 13.94
CA LYS A 145 -5.82 2.39 15.24
C LYS A 145 -5.62 1.07 15.98
N ALA A 146 -6.62 0.19 15.99
CA ALA A 146 -6.52 -1.12 16.61
C ALA A 146 -5.43 -1.98 15.95
N MET A 147 -5.28 -1.90 14.61
CA MET A 147 -4.18 -2.58 13.90
C MET A 147 -2.81 -2.05 14.33
N ALA A 148 -2.66 -0.73 14.40
CA ALA A 148 -1.41 -0.09 14.81
C ALA A 148 -1.07 -0.39 16.28
N GLN A 149 -2.05 -0.42 17.19
CA GLN A 149 -1.86 -0.84 18.58
C GLN A 149 -1.33 -2.28 18.67
N ARG A 150 -1.94 -3.22 17.92
CA ARG A 150 -1.46 -4.62 17.85
C ARG A 150 -0.05 -4.73 17.29
N ALA A 151 0.33 -3.81 16.39
CA ALA A 151 1.67 -3.74 15.83
C ALA A 151 2.69 -3.09 16.78
N GLY A 152 2.26 -2.55 17.93
CA GLY A 152 3.10 -1.87 18.91
C GLY A 152 3.39 -0.40 18.59
N TRP A 153 2.65 0.22 17.67
CA TRP A 153 2.77 1.65 17.36
C TRP A 153 1.81 2.47 18.23
N ASP A 154 2.37 3.20 19.20
CA ASP A 154 1.63 4.08 20.10
C ASP A 154 1.16 5.37 19.39
N GLN A 155 -0.15 5.57 19.38
CA GLN A 155 -0.83 6.71 18.76
C GLN A 155 -1.56 7.60 19.77
N HIS A 156 -1.25 7.48 21.06
CA HIS A 156 -1.88 8.28 22.10
C HIS A 156 -1.47 9.77 21.98
N LEU A 157 -2.44 10.66 21.81
CA LEU A 157 -2.22 12.09 21.54
C LEU A 157 -2.92 13.01 22.53
N GLU A 158 -3.33 12.50 23.68
CA GLU A 158 -3.95 13.31 24.72
C GLU A 158 -2.94 14.34 25.25
N GLY A 159 -3.39 15.58 25.45
CA GLY A 159 -2.51 16.70 25.84
C GLY A 159 -1.55 17.21 24.76
N VAL A 160 -1.51 16.60 23.57
CA VAL A 160 -0.61 17.02 22.48
C VAL A 160 -1.24 18.15 21.65
N ALA A 161 -0.52 19.27 21.55
CA ALA A 161 -0.90 20.39 20.69
C ALA A 161 -1.08 19.96 19.22
N PRO A 162 -2.11 20.44 18.48
CA PRO A 162 -2.39 20.01 17.11
C PRO A 162 -1.18 20.05 16.17
N ALA A 163 -0.37 21.11 16.23
CA ALA A 163 0.83 21.27 15.40
C ALA A 163 1.92 20.21 15.68
N ALA A 164 1.95 19.63 16.88
CA ALA A 164 2.95 18.63 17.27
C ALA A 164 2.53 17.18 16.95
N LYS A 165 1.24 16.92 16.69
CA LYS A 165 0.69 15.57 16.55
C LYS A 165 1.40 14.73 15.48
N ALA A 166 1.55 15.28 14.28
CA ALA A 166 2.18 14.56 13.17
C ALA A 166 3.63 14.20 13.48
N ARG A 167 4.38 15.15 14.06
CA ARG A 167 5.78 14.95 14.46
C ARG A 167 5.91 13.83 15.50
N ILE A 168 5.06 13.83 16.53
CA ILE A 168 5.08 12.81 17.59
C ILE A 168 4.73 11.42 17.03
N LEU A 169 3.69 11.33 16.19
CA LEU A 169 3.31 10.06 15.57
C LEU A 169 4.42 9.46 14.72
N LYS A 170 5.10 10.28 13.90
CA LYS A 170 6.23 9.83 13.07
C LYS A 170 7.41 9.39 13.92
N ARG A 171 7.71 10.10 15.02
CA ARG A 171 8.79 9.70 15.91
C ARG A 171 8.55 8.33 16.54
N ARG A 172 7.35 8.11 17.08
CA ARG A 172 6.95 6.82 17.66
C ARG A 172 6.90 5.70 16.63
N LEU A 173 6.56 6.03 15.39
CA LEU A 173 6.62 5.07 14.29
C LEU A 173 8.07 4.64 14.01
N ALA A 174 9.01 5.58 13.99
CA ALA A 174 10.43 5.27 13.81
C ALA A 174 10.98 4.47 15.00
N GLU A 175 10.64 4.82 16.24
CA GLU A 175 11.00 4.07 17.45
C GLU A 175 10.50 2.63 17.37
N ARG A 176 9.26 2.45 16.90
CA ARG A 176 8.71 1.10 16.72
C ARG A 176 9.48 0.32 15.66
N LEU A 177 9.72 0.91 14.49
CA LEU A 177 10.50 0.27 13.43
C LEU A 177 11.91 -0.07 13.88
N PHE A 178 12.56 0.84 14.63
CA PHE A 178 13.87 0.61 15.21
C PHE A 178 13.88 -0.58 16.18
N ALA A 179 12.89 -0.68 17.07
CA ALA A 179 12.74 -1.83 17.96
C ALA A 179 12.54 -3.14 17.18
N MET A 180 11.81 -3.10 16.06
CA MET A 180 11.63 -4.26 15.18
C MET A 180 12.94 -4.65 14.48
N LEU A 181 13.69 -3.69 13.94
CA LEU A 181 15.01 -3.94 13.34
C LEU A 181 15.98 -4.59 14.32
N LYS A 182 16.01 -4.13 15.57
CA LYS A 182 16.82 -4.74 16.64
C LYS A 182 16.38 -6.17 16.94
N HIS A 183 15.08 -6.38 17.13
CA HIS A 183 14.54 -7.70 17.44
C HIS A 183 14.78 -8.71 16.32
N GLU A 184 14.73 -8.26 15.06
CA GLU A 184 14.96 -9.09 13.88
C GLU A 184 16.46 -9.27 13.55
N GLY A 185 17.37 -8.68 14.34
CA GLY A 185 18.81 -8.80 14.15
C GLY A 185 19.34 -8.09 12.90
N LEU A 186 18.57 -7.15 12.34
CA LEU A 186 18.90 -6.42 11.13
C LEU A 186 19.86 -5.25 11.37
N ILE A 187 19.98 -4.82 12.62
CA ILE A 187 20.95 -3.83 13.09
C ILE A 187 21.60 -4.29 14.39
N PRO A 188 22.83 -3.85 14.69
CA PRO A 188 23.49 -4.21 15.95
C PRO A 188 22.71 -3.74 17.19
N HIS A 189 22.64 -4.59 18.23
CA HIS A 189 21.90 -4.27 19.46
C HIS A 189 22.41 -3.04 20.21
N HIS A 190 23.70 -2.72 20.07
CA HIS A 190 24.34 -1.57 20.73
C HIS A 190 24.06 -0.23 20.04
N TRP A 191 23.50 -0.23 18.83
CA TRP A 191 23.10 1.02 18.17
C TRP A 191 21.99 1.69 18.95
N ASP A 192 22.05 3.00 19.12
CA ASP A 192 20.88 3.80 19.50
C ASP A 192 20.14 4.29 18.24
N ILE A 193 19.00 4.95 18.45
CA ILE A 193 18.17 5.42 17.34
C ILE A 193 18.84 6.57 16.56
N LEU A 194 19.72 7.35 17.20
CA LEU A 194 20.41 8.48 16.56
C LEU A 194 21.45 7.95 15.59
N LEU A 195 22.28 7.00 16.03
CA LEU A 195 23.25 6.33 15.18
C LEU A 195 22.56 5.57 14.04
N ALA A 196 21.45 4.90 14.31
CA ALA A 196 20.69 4.24 13.24
C ALA A 196 20.09 5.25 12.24
N ALA A 197 19.59 6.39 12.70
CA ALA A 197 19.09 7.46 11.83
C ALA A 197 20.19 8.04 10.93
N GLU A 198 21.37 8.29 11.49
CA GLU A 198 22.53 8.75 10.73
C GLU A 198 22.95 7.70 9.69
N ARG A 199 23.19 6.46 10.13
CA ARG A 199 23.76 5.40 9.28
C ARG A 199 22.82 4.89 8.20
N LEU A 200 21.51 4.82 8.48
CA LEU A 200 20.54 4.26 7.54
C LEU A 200 19.78 5.33 6.75
N ALA A 201 19.59 6.52 7.31
CA ALA A 201 18.80 7.59 6.68
C ALA A 201 19.62 8.80 6.24
N GLY A 202 20.89 8.90 6.66
CA GLY A 202 21.72 10.09 6.45
C GLY A 202 21.12 11.32 7.13
N VAL A 203 20.52 11.13 8.31
CA VAL A 203 19.83 12.16 9.08
C VAL A 203 20.54 12.34 10.41
N GLU A 204 21.23 13.47 10.56
CA GLU A 204 21.83 13.90 11.81
C GLU A 204 20.82 14.71 12.61
N ILE A 205 20.56 14.30 13.85
CA ILE A 205 19.64 15.00 14.75
C ILE A 205 20.47 15.62 15.86
N GLY A 206 20.56 16.96 15.83
CA GLY A 206 21.21 17.72 16.90
C GLY A 206 20.52 17.46 18.23
N GLY A 207 21.26 16.94 19.20
CA GLY A 207 20.75 16.61 20.52
C GLY A 207 20.06 15.25 20.56
N GLY A 208 18.80 15.22 21.02
CA GLY A 208 18.07 13.99 21.28
C GLY A 208 17.01 13.66 20.25
N TRP A 209 16.60 12.39 20.18
CA TRP A 209 15.56 11.94 19.25
C TRP A 209 14.22 12.69 19.41
N TRP A 210 13.93 13.17 20.62
CA TRP A 210 12.77 14.02 20.89
C TRP A 210 12.82 15.41 20.21
N GLN A 211 13.94 15.80 19.60
CA GLN A 211 14.09 17.03 18.83
C GLN A 211 13.85 16.83 17.33
N ALA A 212 13.86 15.58 16.84
CA ALA A 212 13.68 15.25 15.43
C ALA A 212 12.48 15.99 14.81
N SER A 213 12.69 16.65 13.67
CA SER A 213 11.61 17.32 12.96
C SER A 213 10.62 16.30 12.38
N ALA A 214 9.46 16.76 11.89
CA ALA A 214 8.49 15.87 11.24
C ALA A 214 9.01 15.35 9.88
N GLU A 215 9.98 16.04 9.27
CA GLU A 215 10.61 15.64 8.01
C GLU A 215 11.72 14.62 8.28
N ASP A 216 12.59 14.89 9.24
CA ASP A 216 13.65 13.96 9.67
C ASP A 216 13.06 12.64 10.14
N ALA A 217 12.04 12.68 10.98
CA ALA A 217 11.35 11.47 11.43
C ALA A 217 10.72 10.70 10.26
N ASP A 218 10.22 11.38 9.23
CA ASP A 218 9.70 10.72 8.02
C ASP A 218 10.79 10.00 7.25
N ARG A 219 11.92 10.68 7.01
CA ARG A 219 13.10 10.10 6.33
C ARG A 219 13.61 8.87 7.06
N VAL A 220 13.70 8.94 8.38
CA VAL A 220 14.11 7.81 9.24
C VAL A 220 13.10 6.66 9.15
N VAL A 221 11.79 6.94 9.20
CA VAL A 221 10.75 5.91 9.01
C VAL A 221 10.90 5.21 7.66
N GLN A 222 11.10 5.96 6.57
CA GLN A 222 11.28 5.36 5.24
C GLN A 222 12.52 4.46 5.20
N ALA A 223 13.65 4.95 5.72
CA ALA A 223 14.91 4.20 5.76
C ALA A 223 14.78 2.92 6.59
N PHE A 224 14.18 2.97 7.78
CA PHE A 224 13.99 1.80 8.63
C PHE A 224 13.02 0.79 8.02
N ALA A 225 11.92 1.25 7.43
CA ALA A 225 11.00 0.38 6.72
C ALA A 225 11.66 -0.29 5.50
N GLN A 226 12.53 0.43 4.79
CA GLN A 226 13.30 -0.10 3.67
C GLN A 226 14.32 -1.14 4.12
N ALA A 227 15.10 -0.84 5.17
CA ALA A 227 16.08 -1.77 5.75
C ALA A 227 15.43 -3.10 6.19
N ARG A 228 14.17 -3.04 6.63
CA ARG A 228 13.41 -4.23 7.01
C ARG A 228 12.93 -5.08 5.83
N ARG A 229 12.72 -4.47 4.65
CA ARG A 229 12.26 -5.17 3.43
C ARG A 229 13.39 -5.70 2.57
N ALA A 230 14.47 -4.94 2.49
CA ALA A 230 15.68 -5.28 1.77
C ALA A 230 16.82 -5.23 2.80
N PRO A 231 16.97 -6.30 3.61
CA PRO A 231 18.03 -6.34 4.61
C PRO A 231 19.37 -6.17 3.90
N MET A 232 20.11 -5.13 4.26
CA MET A 232 21.49 -4.99 3.78
C MET A 232 22.25 -6.24 4.21
N LYS A 233 23.14 -6.77 3.35
CA LYS A 233 24.08 -7.82 3.77
C LYS A 233 24.71 -7.35 5.09
N PRO A 234 24.78 -8.21 6.13
CA PRO A 234 25.37 -7.81 7.39
C PRO A 234 26.78 -7.28 7.11
N VAL A 235 26.98 -5.99 7.37
CA VAL A 235 28.31 -5.37 7.35
C VAL A 235 29.09 -6.13 8.40
N SER A 236 30.09 -6.88 7.98
CA SER A 236 30.87 -7.69 8.91
C SER A 236 31.56 -6.76 9.90
N ALA A 237 31.80 -7.21 11.13
CA ALA A 237 32.55 -6.43 12.13
C ALA A 237 33.92 -5.93 11.60
N LEU A 238 34.45 -6.57 10.56
CA LEU A 238 35.70 -6.20 9.88
C LEU A 238 35.58 -4.98 8.95
N GLU A 239 34.38 -4.64 8.47
CA GLU A 239 34.15 -3.49 7.59
C GLU A 239 33.89 -2.18 8.36
N LEU A 240 33.61 -2.25 9.66
CA LEU A 240 33.41 -1.08 10.53
C LEU A 240 34.71 -0.53 11.14
N VAL A 241 35.86 -1.19 10.91
CA VAL A 241 37.17 -0.84 11.50
C VAL A 241 38.16 -0.37 10.42
N ARG A 242 37.68 0.13 9.27
CA ARG A 242 38.52 0.76 8.24
C ARG A 242 38.17 2.21 8.00
#